data_AF-A0A2N7WBS2-F1
#
_entry.id   AF-A0A2N7WBS2-F1
#
_cell.length_a   1.000
_cell.length_b   1.000
_cell.length_c   1.000
_cell.angle_alpha   90.00
_cell.angle_beta   90.00
_cell.angle_gamma   90.00
#
_symmetry.space_group_name_H-M   'P 1'
#
loop_
_entity.id
_entity.type
_entity.pdbx_description
1 polymer ?
#
loop_
_entity_poly.entity_id
_entity_poly.type
_entity_poly.pdbx_seq_one_letter_code
_entity_poly.pdbx_strand_id
1 'polypeptide(L)'
;MGFALLMLAACGPQAPQREPLTGGDPGRGKALIARAGCGSCHTIEGVEGANSLVGPPLNGFRQRTYIGGVAANSATNLERWLMHRQEFSPRTAMPDLGLSADQARDIAGYLYLHGLPTHWRMHGQSERCRSATRAADAAKCGQCRTR
;
A
#
# COMPACT_ATOMS: atom_id res chain seq x y z
N MET A 1 31.05 -47.80 0.55
CA MET A 1 30.95 -46.38 0.96
C MET A 1 30.24 -45.63 -0.15
N GLY A 2 29.03 -45.12 0.05
CA GLY A 2 28.33 -44.34 -0.97
C GLY A 2 26.84 -44.19 -0.72
N PHE A 3 26.45 -43.34 0.23
CA PHE A 3 25.07 -42.88 0.37
C PHE A 3 24.86 -41.68 -0.57
N ALA A 4 24.05 -41.86 -1.60
CA ALA A 4 23.59 -40.77 -2.45
C ALA A 4 22.51 -39.97 -1.68
N LEU A 5 22.86 -38.77 -1.21
CA LEU A 5 21.88 -37.81 -0.68
C LEU A 5 21.09 -37.21 -1.85
N LEU A 6 19.82 -37.57 -1.98
CA LEU A 6 18.86 -36.80 -2.78
C LEU A 6 18.53 -35.49 -2.05
N MET A 7 18.91 -34.37 -2.64
CA MET A 7 18.51 -33.03 -2.19
C MET A 7 17.07 -32.74 -2.65
N LEU A 8 16.10 -32.81 -1.73
CA LEU A 8 14.76 -32.29 -1.99
C LEU A 8 14.80 -30.75 -1.98
N ALA A 9 14.63 -30.14 -3.14
CA ALA A 9 14.37 -28.70 -3.26
C ALA A 9 12.95 -28.40 -2.75
N ALA A 10 12.84 -27.78 -1.57
CA ALA A 10 11.57 -27.32 -1.02
C ALA A 10 11.16 -25.99 -1.68
N CYS A 11 10.18 -26.04 -2.59
CA CYS A 11 9.43 -24.84 -2.98
C CYS A 11 8.48 -24.47 -1.83
N GLY A 12 8.91 -23.55 -0.96
CA GLY A 12 8.01 -22.91 -0.01
C GLY A 12 7.02 -21.98 -0.75
N PRO A 13 5.77 -21.84 -0.29
CA PRO A 13 4.84 -20.89 -0.88
C PRO A 13 5.38 -19.46 -0.73
N GLN A 14 5.77 -18.81 -1.83
CA GLN A 14 5.98 -17.38 -1.82
C GLN A 14 4.65 -16.71 -1.43
N ALA A 15 4.64 -15.99 -0.31
CA ALA A 15 3.56 -15.06 -0.02
C ALA A 15 3.39 -14.14 -1.25
N PRO A 16 2.15 -13.89 -1.73
CA PRO A 16 1.95 -13.07 -2.90
C PRO A 16 2.65 -11.74 -2.65
N GLN A 17 3.70 -11.48 -3.41
CA GLN A 17 4.46 -10.25 -3.28
C GLN A 17 3.51 -9.14 -3.71
N ARG A 18 3.01 -8.39 -2.72
CA ARG A 18 2.32 -7.13 -2.96
C ARG A 18 3.38 -6.13 -3.41
N GLU A 19 3.95 -6.32 -4.58
CA GLU A 19 4.79 -5.28 -5.17
C GLU A 19 3.99 -3.97 -5.15
N PRO A 20 4.60 -2.86 -4.73
CA PRO A 20 3.95 -1.57 -4.87
C PRO A 20 3.66 -1.40 -6.35
N LEU A 21 2.39 -1.18 -6.68
CA LEU A 21 1.87 -1.04 -8.06
C LEU A 21 2.64 0.01 -8.89
N THR A 22 3.51 0.79 -8.27
CA THR A 22 4.26 1.93 -8.79
C THR A 22 5.76 1.63 -8.97
N GLY A 23 6.29 0.58 -8.32
CA GLY A 23 7.74 0.33 -8.21
C GLY A 23 8.49 1.32 -7.31
N GLY A 24 7.77 2.14 -6.53
CA GLY A 24 8.36 3.08 -5.57
C GLY A 24 8.59 2.45 -4.19
N ASP A 25 9.40 3.10 -3.37
CA ASP A 25 9.69 2.72 -1.98
C ASP A 25 8.68 3.38 -1.02
N PRO A 26 7.77 2.60 -0.40
CA PRO A 26 6.77 3.14 0.52
C PRO A 26 7.38 3.79 1.77
N GLY A 27 8.55 3.33 2.23
CA GLY A 27 9.24 3.90 3.39
C GLY A 27 9.73 5.32 3.11
N ARG A 28 10.35 5.53 1.94
CA ARG A 28 10.68 6.88 1.45
C ARG A 28 9.41 7.70 1.19
N GLY A 29 8.37 7.07 0.65
CA GLY A 29 7.06 7.68 0.42
C GLY A 29 6.43 8.24 1.70
N LYS A 30 6.50 7.49 2.80
CA LYS A 30 6.03 7.96 4.11
C LYS A 30 6.74 9.24 4.57
N ALA A 31 8.07 9.25 4.49
CA ALA A 31 8.87 10.41 4.88
C ALA A 31 8.62 11.61 3.95
N LEU A 32 8.40 11.34 2.66
CA LEU A 32 7.98 12.31 1.65
C LEU A 32 6.64 12.96 1.98
N ILE A 33 5.63 12.16 2.33
CA ILE A 33 4.29 12.63 2.68
C ILE A 33 4.33 13.60 3.87
N ALA A 34 5.14 13.28 4.89
CA ALA A 34 5.32 14.15 6.05
C ALA A 34 5.95 15.50 5.66
N ARG A 35 7.06 15.48 4.91
CA ARG A 35 7.79 16.70 4.55
C ARG A 35 7.10 17.55 3.48
N ALA A 36 6.37 16.93 2.56
CA ALA A 36 5.66 17.62 1.48
C ALA A 36 4.35 18.27 1.95
N GLY A 37 4.02 18.16 3.25
CA GLY A 37 2.86 18.84 3.84
C GLY A 37 1.53 18.16 3.54
N CYS A 38 1.49 16.92 3.04
CA CYS A 38 0.23 16.25 2.72
C CYS A 38 -0.71 16.15 3.92
N GLY A 39 -0.15 16.01 5.13
CA GLY A 39 -0.90 15.92 6.39
C GLY A 39 -1.63 17.21 6.79
N SER A 40 -1.26 18.37 6.24
CA SER A 40 -1.97 19.63 6.52
C SER A 40 -3.38 19.64 5.94
N CYS A 41 -3.64 18.80 4.93
CA CYS A 41 -4.93 18.71 4.27
C CYS A 41 -5.62 17.36 4.42
N HIS A 42 -4.85 16.28 4.55
CA HIS A 42 -5.39 14.92 4.52
C HIS A 42 -5.16 14.17 5.83
N THR A 43 -6.13 13.37 6.23
CA THR A 43 -5.92 12.27 7.17
C THR A 43 -5.18 11.13 6.48
N ILE A 44 -4.01 10.73 7.02
CA ILE A 44 -3.15 9.70 6.42
C ILE A 44 -2.69 8.72 7.49
N GLU A 45 -3.13 7.47 7.37
CA GLU A 45 -2.77 6.44 8.34
C GLU A 45 -1.26 6.19 8.37
N GLY A 46 -0.71 6.08 9.58
CA GLY A 46 0.70 5.84 9.81
C GLY A 46 1.59 7.07 9.70
N VAL A 47 1.07 8.23 9.28
CA VAL A 47 1.81 9.51 9.25
C VAL A 47 1.40 10.35 10.45
N GLU A 48 2.36 10.68 11.30
CA GLU A 48 2.12 11.46 12.51
C GLU A 48 1.61 12.87 12.17
N GLY A 49 0.61 13.34 12.91
CA GLY A 49 0.00 14.66 12.71
C GLY A 49 -0.86 14.80 11.44
N ALA A 50 -0.96 13.77 10.59
CA ALA A 50 -1.79 13.81 9.39
C ALA A 50 -3.24 13.40 9.72
N ASN A 51 -4.02 14.32 10.29
CA ASN A 51 -5.42 14.13 10.69
C ASN A 51 -6.36 15.25 10.22
N SER A 52 -5.95 16.01 9.19
CA SER A 52 -6.72 17.12 8.63
C SER A 52 -7.83 16.65 7.68
N LEU A 53 -8.88 17.47 7.57
CA LEU A 53 -10.09 17.19 6.77
C LEU A 53 -10.34 18.25 5.67
N VAL A 54 -9.35 19.08 5.36
CA VAL A 54 -9.45 20.05 4.24
C VAL A 54 -9.61 19.31 2.91
N GLY A 55 -8.83 18.25 2.72
CA GLY A 55 -9.00 17.26 1.67
C GLY A 55 -9.63 15.98 2.22
N PRO A 56 -10.10 15.08 1.33
CA PRO A 56 -10.64 13.79 1.77
C PRO A 56 -9.55 12.96 2.46
N PRO A 57 -9.87 12.13 3.47
CA PRO A 57 -8.92 11.17 4.04
C PRO A 57 -8.26 10.32 2.94
N LEU A 58 -7.04 9.84 3.11
CA LEU A 58 -6.34 9.00 2.11
C LEU A 58 -6.22 7.53 2.53
N ASN A 59 -6.79 7.14 3.68
CA ASN A 59 -6.97 5.73 4.02
C ASN A 59 -7.84 5.04 2.96
N GLY A 60 -7.58 3.75 2.71
CA GLY A 60 -8.37 3.02 1.72
C GLY A 60 -8.08 3.40 0.26
N PHE A 61 -7.07 4.23 -0.05
CA PHE A 61 -6.86 4.80 -1.39
C PHE A 61 -6.89 3.76 -2.53
N ARG A 62 -6.34 2.56 -2.30
CA ARG A 62 -6.29 1.49 -3.29
C ARG A 62 -7.68 1.01 -3.74
N GLN A 63 -8.73 1.15 -2.92
CA GLN A 63 -10.10 0.78 -3.32
C GLN A 63 -10.82 1.85 -4.15
N ARG A 64 -10.25 3.06 -4.26
CA ARG A 64 -10.93 4.13 -4.98
C ARG A 64 -10.94 3.86 -6.47
N THR A 65 -12.04 4.18 -7.12
CA THR A 65 -12.14 4.12 -8.58
C THR A 65 -11.51 5.34 -9.24
N TYR A 66 -11.59 6.51 -8.60
CA TYR A 66 -11.13 7.78 -9.14
C TYR A 66 -10.18 8.53 -8.21
N ILE A 67 -9.24 9.25 -8.81
CA ILE A 67 -8.34 10.21 -8.18
C ILE A 67 -8.95 11.60 -8.40
N GLY A 68 -9.17 12.34 -7.30
CA GLY A 68 -9.77 13.67 -7.35
C GLY A 68 -11.18 13.73 -7.98
N GLY A 69 -11.82 12.57 -8.17
CA GLY A 69 -13.10 12.46 -8.90
C GLY A 69 -13.00 12.64 -10.41
N VAL A 70 -11.79 12.77 -10.99
CA VAL A 70 -11.62 13.15 -12.40
C VAL A 70 -10.74 12.19 -13.22
N ALA A 71 -9.85 11.42 -12.58
CA ALA A 71 -8.96 10.48 -13.27
C ALA A 71 -9.16 9.06 -12.76
N ALA A 72 -9.11 8.06 -13.63
CA ALA A 72 -9.15 6.65 -13.21
C ALA A 72 -7.96 6.34 -12.28
N ASN A 73 -8.21 5.59 -11.20
CA ASN A 73 -7.18 5.25 -10.23
C ASN A 73 -6.21 4.19 -10.77
N SER A 74 -5.05 4.64 -11.23
CA SER A 74 -3.91 3.81 -11.64
C SER A 74 -2.62 4.42 -11.10
N ALA A 75 -1.55 3.61 -11.00
CA ALA A 75 -0.23 4.09 -10.55
C ALA A 75 0.26 5.28 -11.37
N THR A 76 0.20 5.16 -12.69
CA THR A 76 0.58 6.23 -13.62
C THR A 76 -0.25 7.50 -13.42
N ASN A 77 -1.57 7.39 -13.27
CA ASN A 77 -2.42 8.56 -13.06
C ASN A 77 -2.20 9.19 -11.70
N LEU A 78 -1.91 8.39 -10.66
CA LEU A 78 -1.61 8.91 -9.33
C LEU A 78 -0.29 9.67 -9.32
N GLU A 79 0.76 9.11 -9.93
CA GLU A 79 2.04 9.79 -10.09
C GLU A 79 1.89 11.11 -10.83
N ARG A 80 1.16 11.11 -11.97
CA ARG A 80 0.86 12.33 -12.72
C ARG A 80 0.00 13.32 -11.95
N TRP A 81 -0.98 12.87 -11.17
CA TRP A 81 -1.78 13.75 -10.31
C TRP A 81 -0.91 14.42 -9.25
N LEU A 82 0.00 13.68 -8.62
CA LEU A 82 0.89 14.20 -7.58
C LEU A 82 1.85 15.28 -8.13
N MET A 83 2.28 15.15 -9.38
CA MET A 83 3.15 16.13 -10.04
C MET A 83 2.38 17.30 -10.69
N HIS A 84 1.23 17.03 -11.33
CA HIS A 84 0.58 17.95 -12.27
C HIS A 84 -0.96 17.99 -12.12
N ARG A 85 -1.47 17.96 -10.90
CA ARG A 85 -2.92 17.96 -10.56
C ARG A 85 -3.77 19.03 -11.24
N GLN A 86 -3.27 20.25 -11.50
CA GLN A 86 -4.06 21.26 -12.22
C GLN A 86 -4.34 20.89 -13.68
N GLU A 87 -3.52 20.03 -14.30
CA GLU A 87 -3.81 19.50 -15.65
C GLU A 87 -5.06 18.62 -15.64
N PHE A 88 -5.31 17.91 -14.54
CA PHE A 88 -6.48 17.07 -14.36
C PHE A 88 -7.70 17.86 -13.86
N SER A 89 -7.46 18.81 -12.94
CA SER A 89 -8.51 19.62 -12.34
C SER A 89 -7.98 21.05 -12.10
N PRO A 90 -8.22 21.98 -13.04
CA PRO A 90 -7.68 23.35 -12.95
C PRO A 90 -8.12 24.14 -11.71
N ARG A 91 -9.21 23.71 -11.06
CA ARG A 91 -9.79 24.36 -9.87
C ARG A 91 -9.56 23.58 -8.57
N THR A 92 -8.69 22.58 -8.57
CA THR A 92 -8.40 21.80 -7.35
C THR A 92 -7.65 22.63 -6.31
N ALA A 93 -8.08 22.55 -5.05
CA ALA A 93 -7.51 23.30 -3.92
C ALA A 93 -6.25 22.66 -3.31
N MET A 94 -5.96 21.39 -3.62
CA MET A 94 -4.64 20.81 -3.34
C MET A 94 -3.58 21.76 -3.97
N PRO A 95 -2.35 21.95 -3.47
CA PRO A 95 -1.35 22.85 -4.09
C PRO A 95 -0.32 22.09 -4.93
N ASP A 96 0.49 22.80 -5.73
CA ASP A 96 1.59 22.15 -6.47
C ASP A 96 2.72 21.92 -5.48
N LEU A 97 3.18 20.68 -5.42
CA LEU A 97 4.13 20.21 -4.43
C LEU A 97 5.56 20.18 -5.00
N GLY A 98 5.74 20.42 -6.30
CA GLY A 98 7.06 20.39 -6.95
C GLY A 98 7.74 19.02 -6.87
N LEU A 99 6.95 17.93 -6.86
CA LEU A 99 7.46 16.58 -6.73
C LEU A 99 8.12 16.12 -8.03
N SER A 100 9.28 15.48 -7.92
CA SER A 100 9.87 14.71 -9.02
C SER A 100 9.13 13.38 -9.25
N ALA A 101 9.35 12.74 -10.40
CA ALA A 101 8.74 11.46 -10.75
C ALA A 101 9.04 10.36 -9.71
N ASP A 102 10.27 10.26 -9.22
CA ASP A 102 10.65 9.25 -8.22
C ASP A 102 9.96 9.50 -6.88
N GLN A 103 9.84 10.76 -6.48
CA GLN A 103 9.12 11.13 -5.26
C GLN A 103 7.63 10.81 -5.38
N ALA A 104 7.02 11.12 -6.54
CA ALA A 104 5.62 10.79 -6.80
C ALA A 104 5.39 9.26 -6.77
N ARG A 105 6.32 8.49 -7.34
CA ARG A 105 6.29 7.02 -7.35
C ARG A 105 6.38 6.41 -5.94
N ASP A 106 7.29 6.93 -5.11
CA ASP A 106 7.45 6.52 -3.71
C ASP A 106 6.18 6.83 -2.89
N ILE A 107 5.62 8.04 -3.02
CA ILE A 107 4.37 8.45 -2.36
C ILE A 107 3.21 7.56 -2.81
N ALA A 108 3.06 7.35 -4.12
CA ALA A 108 2.04 6.49 -4.69
C ALA A 108 2.16 5.05 -4.15
N GLY A 109 3.39 4.54 -3.99
CA GLY A 109 3.67 3.25 -3.37
C GLY A 109 3.15 3.17 -1.93
N TYR A 110 3.37 4.22 -1.14
CA TYR A 110 2.82 4.31 0.22
C TYR A 110 1.29 4.31 0.22
N LEU A 111 0.66 5.15 -0.61
CA LEU A 111 -0.79 5.28 -0.66
C LEU A 111 -1.49 3.98 -1.11
N TYR A 112 -0.91 3.22 -2.03
CA TYR A 112 -1.48 1.92 -2.41
C TYR A 112 -1.27 0.83 -1.36
N LEU A 113 -0.14 0.84 -0.64
CA LEU A 113 0.13 -0.14 0.41
C LEU A 113 -0.70 0.10 1.67
N HIS A 114 -0.82 1.35 2.10
CA HIS A 114 -1.50 1.76 3.33
C HIS A 114 -2.96 2.18 3.08
N GLY A 115 -3.36 2.23 1.81
CA GLY A 115 -4.73 2.42 1.37
C GLY A 115 -5.59 1.16 1.49
N LEU A 116 -5.34 0.29 2.46
CA LEU A 116 -6.10 -0.95 2.68
C LEU A 116 -6.82 -0.86 4.04
N PRO A 117 -8.12 -1.20 4.17
CA PRO A 117 -8.92 -0.96 5.38
C PRO A 117 -8.33 -1.56 6.67
N THR A 118 -8.29 -0.83 7.76
CA THR A 118 -7.80 -1.38 9.04
C THR A 118 -8.51 -2.67 9.49
N HIS A 119 -9.76 -2.92 9.06
CA HIS A 119 -10.50 -4.13 9.42
C HIS A 119 -9.96 -5.43 8.78
N TRP A 120 -9.43 -5.46 7.55
CA TRP A 120 -8.81 -6.70 7.01
C TRP A 120 -7.44 -6.98 7.64
N ARG A 121 -6.79 -5.97 8.24
CA ARG A 121 -5.51 -6.15 8.95
C ARG A 121 -5.68 -6.96 10.24
N MET A 122 -6.88 -6.94 10.83
CA MET A 122 -7.21 -7.67 12.06
C MET A 122 -7.59 -9.15 11.82
N HIS A 123 -8.24 -9.48 10.71
CA HIS A 123 -8.67 -10.86 10.45
C HIS A 123 -7.51 -11.82 10.09
N GLY A 124 -6.38 -11.32 9.60
CA GLY A 124 -5.21 -12.13 9.22
C GLY A 124 -4.16 -12.36 10.32
N GLN A 125 -4.33 -11.79 11.52
CA GLN A 125 -3.29 -11.78 12.56
C GLN A 125 -3.76 -12.30 13.92
N SER A 126 -4.88 -13.04 13.97
CA SER A 126 -5.22 -13.76 15.20
C SER A 126 -4.06 -14.67 15.62
N GLU A 127 -3.77 -14.76 16.92
CA GLU A 127 -2.70 -15.63 17.46
C GLU A 127 -2.87 -17.09 17.01
N ARG A 128 -4.12 -17.49 16.74
CA ARG A 128 -4.47 -18.77 16.11
C ARG A 128 -3.86 -19.00 14.71
N CYS A 129 -3.68 -17.96 13.89
CA CYS A 129 -2.96 -18.08 12.62
C CYS A 129 -1.44 -18.01 12.81
N ARG A 130 -0.96 -17.26 13.80
CA ARG A 130 0.48 -17.14 14.11
C ARG A 130 1.09 -18.44 14.66
N SER A 131 0.30 -19.30 15.29
CA SER A 131 0.75 -20.63 15.72
C SER A 131 0.76 -21.67 14.59
N ALA A 132 -0.01 -21.46 13.51
CA ALA A 132 -0.10 -22.40 12.39
C ALA A 132 1.12 -22.36 11.43
N THR A 133 1.91 -21.28 11.47
CA THR A 133 3.15 -21.15 10.67
C THR A 133 4.36 -21.83 11.30
N ARG A 134 4.25 -22.39 12.52
CA ARG A 134 5.26 -23.30 13.08
C ARG A 134 4.99 -24.73 12.60
N ALA A 135 5.49 -25.02 11.40
CA ALA A 135 5.93 -26.30 10.83
C ALA A 135 5.08 -27.61 10.98
N ALA A 136 3.88 -27.65 11.55
CA ALA A 136 3.16 -28.92 11.73
C ALA A 136 1.78 -29.05 11.05
N ASP A 137 1.06 -27.96 10.74
CA ASP A 137 -0.40 -28.05 10.51
C ASP A 137 -0.89 -27.45 9.18
N ALA A 138 -0.15 -27.60 8.08
CA ALA A 138 -0.52 -27.09 6.74
C ALA A 138 -1.91 -27.56 6.25
N ALA A 139 -2.42 -28.69 6.76
CA ALA A 139 -3.75 -29.21 6.43
C ALA A 139 -4.93 -28.38 7.02
N LYS A 140 -4.73 -27.60 8.09
CA LYS A 140 -5.79 -26.80 8.72
C LYS A 140 -6.04 -25.45 8.03
N CYS A 141 -5.10 -24.97 7.22
CA CYS A 141 -5.21 -23.65 6.59
C CYS A 141 -6.32 -23.58 5.51
N GLY A 142 -6.72 -24.72 4.94
CA GLY A 142 -7.79 -24.79 3.94
C GLY A 142 -9.21 -24.55 4.47
N GLN A 143 -9.45 -24.72 5.78
CA GLN A 143 -10.79 -24.66 6.38
C GLN A 143 -11.19 -23.26 6.88
N CYS A 144 -10.26 -22.29 6.93
CA CYS A 144 -10.58 -20.90 7.26
C CYS A 144 -11.09 -20.08 6.07
N ARG A 145 -11.16 -20.65 4.86
CA ARG A 145 -11.56 -19.92 3.63
C ARG A 145 -13.05 -20.00 3.32
N THR A 146 -13.83 -20.82 4.03
CA THR A 146 -15.19 -21.22 3.60
C THR A 146 -16.28 -21.03 4.66
N ARG A 147 -16.20 -20.00 5.51
CA ARG A 147 -17.35 -19.58 6.33
C ARG A 147 -17.50 -18.07 6.33
#